data_AF-A0AAU0F737-F1
#
_entry.id   AF-A0AAU0F737-F1
#
_cell.length_a   1.000
_cell.length_b   1.000
_cell.length_c   1.000
_cell.angle_alpha   90.00
_cell.angle_beta   90.00
_cell.angle_gamma   90.00
#
_symmetry.space_group_name_H-M   'P 1'
#
loop_
_entity.id
_entity.type
_entity.pdbx_description
1 polymer ?
#
loop_
_entity_poly.entity_id
_entity_poly.type
_entity_poly.pdbx_seq_one_letter_code
_entity_poly.pdbx_strand_id
1 'polypeptide(L)'
;MYTIIDIEGNGGAFRKESIIDIAIFKYDGHEVVDQFISLVNPESDITPFVQKLTGITPKMVKTAPKFHEIARRVVEITEGNHAGGA
;
A
#
# COMPACT_ATOMS: atom_id res chain seq x y z
N MET A 1 -17.57 -7.41 -8.98
CA MET A 1 -16.72 -6.34 -8.41
C MET A 1 -15.56 -6.98 -7.70
N TYR A 2 -14.35 -6.64 -8.10
CA TYR A 2 -13.10 -7.15 -7.56
C TYR A 2 -12.27 -5.96 -7.07
N THR A 3 -11.53 -6.17 -5.99
CA THR A 3 -10.53 -5.22 -5.54
C THR A 3 -9.18 -5.91 -5.55
N ILE A 4 -8.25 -5.37 -6.33
CA ILE A 4 -6.87 -5.83 -6.43
C ILE A 4 -6.05 -4.90 -5.55
N ILE A 5 -5.27 -5.47 -4.64
CA ILE A 5 -4.41 -4.75 -3.71
C ILE A 5 -3.00 -5.28 -3.87
N ASP A 6 -2.07 -4.36 -4.08
CA ASP A 6 -0.64 -4.61 -4.09
C ASP A 6 0.02 -3.71 -3.04
N ILE A 7 0.95 -4.26 -2.27
CA ILE A 7 1.62 -3.56 -1.17
C ILE A 7 3.11 -3.88 -1.15
N GLU A 8 3.90 -2.87 -0.81
CA GLU A 8 5.31 -3.06 -0.50
C GLU A 8 5.56 -2.80 0.99
N GLY A 9 6.35 -3.68 1.61
CA GLY A 9 6.77 -3.58 3.00
C GLY A 9 8.13 -2.89 3.15
N ASN A 10 8.43 -2.38 4.35
CA ASN A 10 9.75 -1.80 4.66
C ASN A 10 10.86 -2.83 4.85
N GLY A 11 10.54 -4.13 4.86
CA GLY A 11 11.48 -5.22 5.16
C GLY A 11 11.80 -5.34 6.65
N GLY A 12 10.90 -4.86 7.53
CA GLY A 12 11.03 -5.00 8.97
C GLY A 12 11.05 -6.46 9.42
N ALA A 13 11.50 -6.71 10.65
CA ALA A 13 11.46 -8.06 11.23
C ALA A 13 10.03 -8.60 11.29
N PHE A 14 9.88 -9.92 11.40
CA PHE A 14 8.57 -10.57 11.54
C PHE A 14 7.72 -9.88 12.62
N ARG A 15 6.47 -9.52 12.27
CA ARG A 15 5.51 -8.74 13.09
C ARG A 15 5.91 -7.30 13.42
N LYS A 16 6.94 -6.75 12.79
CA LYS A 16 7.35 -5.33 12.89
C LYS A 16 7.46 -4.66 11.52
N GLU A 17 7.00 -5.32 10.46
CA GLU A 17 6.98 -4.76 9.12
C GLU A 17 5.84 -3.73 8.98
N SER A 18 6.08 -2.72 8.14
CA SER A 18 5.16 -1.62 7.87
C SER A 18 5.06 -1.39 6.37
N ILE A 19 3.86 -1.00 5.91
CA ILE A 19 3.60 -0.67 4.50
C ILE A 19 4.36 0.62 4.14
N ILE A 20 5.01 0.63 2.98
CA ILE A 20 5.69 1.81 2.41
C ILE A 20 5.10 2.28 1.08
N ASP A 21 4.35 1.40 0.41
CA ASP A 21 3.58 1.70 -0.79
C ASP A 21 2.33 0.83 -0.82
N ILE A 22 1.25 1.40 -1.34
CA ILE A 22 -0.03 0.70 -1.52
C ILE A 22 -0.67 1.14 -2.83
N ALA A 23 -1.10 0.17 -3.63
CA ALA A 23 -1.90 0.37 -4.83
C ALA A 23 -3.17 -0.48 -4.73
N ILE A 24 -4.33 0.17 -4.91
CA ILE A 24 -5.64 -0.48 -4.88
C ILE A 24 -6.41 -0.10 -6.14
N PHE A 25 -6.90 -1.11 -6.86
CA PHE A 25 -7.73 -0.95 -8.04
C PHE A 25 -9.05 -1.68 -7.84
N LYS A 26 -10.17 -0.97 -8.05
CA LYS A 26 -11.51 -1.53 -8.06
C LYS A 26 -11.95 -1.80 -9.49
N TYR A 27 -12.25 -3.05 -9.79
CA TYR A 27 -12.57 -3.54 -11.13
C TYR A 27 -13.97 -4.14 -11.17
N ASP A 28 -14.81 -3.70 -12.09
CA ASP A 28 -16.21 -4.15 -12.15
C ASP A 28 -16.41 -5.46 -12.94
N GLY A 29 -15.39 -5.89 -13.69
CA GLY A 29 -15.46 -7.01 -14.63
C GLY A 29 -15.06 -6.61 -16.06
N HIS A 30 -15.11 -5.32 -16.38
CA HIS A 30 -14.78 -4.76 -17.69
C HIS A 30 -13.71 -3.65 -17.60
N GLU A 31 -13.79 -2.79 -16.58
CA GLU A 31 -12.86 -1.68 -16.41
C GLU A 31 -12.55 -1.34 -14.94
N VAL A 32 -11.52 -0.54 -14.73
CA VAL A 32 -11.18 0.03 -13.42
C VAL A 32 -12.13 1.20 -13.15
N VAL A 33 -12.93 1.08 -12.09
CA VAL A 33 -13.95 2.06 -11.72
C VAL A 33 -13.53 2.94 -10.53
N ASP A 34 -12.48 2.55 -9.81
CA ASP A 34 -11.88 3.34 -8.74
C ASP A 34 -10.41 2.93 -8.53
N GLN A 35 -9.55 3.87 -8.11
CA GLN A 35 -8.17 3.60 -7.76
C GLN A 35 -7.69 4.43 -6.58
N PHE A 36 -6.77 3.87 -5.81
CA PHE A 36 -6.05 4.57 -4.75
C PHE A 36 -4.60 4.11 -4.74
N ILE A 37 -3.66 5.05 -4.86
CA ILE A 37 -2.23 4.77 -4.88
C ILE A 37 -1.55 5.77 -3.94
N SER A 38 -0.71 5.30 -3.04
CA SER A 38 0.02 6.16 -2.11
C SER A 38 1.29 5.50 -1.61
N LEU A 39 2.38 6.27 -1.57
CA LEU A 39 3.45 5.99 -0.62
C LEU A 39 2.92 6.14 0.81
N VAL A 40 3.52 5.41 1.74
CA VAL A 40 3.14 5.41 3.15
C VAL A 40 4.38 5.64 4.00
N ASN A 41 4.28 6.54 4.97
CA ASN A 41 5.34 6.72 5.97
C ASN A 41 5.26 5.56 6.98
N PRO A 42 6.27 4.67 7.03
CA PRO A 42 6.26 3.51 7.90
C PRO A 42 6.63 3.83 9.37
N GLU A 43 6.93 5.09 9.69
CA GLU A 43 7.42 5.55 10.99
C GLU A 43 8.65 4.76 11.51
N SER A 44 9.38 4.14 10.58
CA SER A 44 10.50 3.24 10.81
C SER A 44 11.41 3.19 9.59
N ASP A 45 12.55 2.52 9.69
CA ASP A 45 13.51 2.44 8.60
C ASP A 45 13.06 1.48 7.48
N ILE A 46 13.49 1.75 6.25
CA ILE A 46 13.39 0.83 5.11
C ILE A 46 14.72 0.11 4.97
N THR A 47 14.73 -1.21 4.95
CA THR A 47 15.98 -1.97 4.83
C THR A 47 16.68 -1.69 3.50
N PRO A 48 18.03 -1.75 3.43
CA PRO A 48 18.75 -1.56 2.17
C PRO A 48 18.35 -2.56 1.08
N PHE A 49 17.95 -3.78 1.45
CA PHE A 49 17.46 -4.78 0.51
C PHE A 49 16.17 -4.33 -0.17
N VAL A 50 15.17 -3.89 0.61
CA VAL A 50 13.89 -3.38 0.07
C VAL A 50 14.11 -2.13 -0.76
N GLN A 51 14.92 -1.17 -0.29
CA GLN A 51 15.23 0.03 -1.07
C GLN A 51 15.80 -0.32 -2.46
N LYS A 52 16.64 -1.36 -2.55
CA LYS A 52 17.20 -1.84 -3.82
C LYS A 52 16.16 -2.57 -4.68
N LEU A 53 15.24 -3.32 -4.06
CA LEU A 53 14.22 -4.10 -4.76
C LEU A 53 13.14 -3.21 -5.36
N THR A 54 12.61 -2.26 -4.58
CA THR A 54 11.46 -1.42 -4.96
C THR A 54 11.86 -0.05 -5.50
N GLY A 55 13.09 0.41 -5.21
CA GLY A 55 13.55 1.75 -5.52
C GLY A 55 13.02 2.83 -4.57
N ILE A 56 12.20 2.47 -3.57
CA ILE A 56 11.63 3.42 -2.61
C ILE A 56 12.67 3.79 -1.56
N THR A 57 12.98 5.08 -1.46
CA THR A 57 13.97 5.60 -0.50
C THR A 57 13.29 6.19 0.74
N PRO A 58 13.96 6.23 1.91
CA PRO A 58 13.44 6.87 3.12
C PRO A 58 13.03 8.33 2.90
N LYS A 59 13.69 9.04 1.99
CA LYS A 59 13.35 10.43 1.65
C LYS A 59 11.98 10.55 0.97
N MET A 60 11.59 9.58 0.14
CA MET A 60 10.31 9.58 -0.58
C MET A 60 9.13 9.41 0.37
N VAL A 61 9.27 8.56 1.39
CA VAL A 61 8.20 8.26 2.35
C VAL A 61 8.15 9.23 3.53
N LYS A 62 9.20 10.05 3.75
CA LYS A 62 9.31 10.93 4.93
C LYS A 62 8.13 11.89 5.07
N THR A 63 7.61 12.40 3.96
CA THR A 63 6.46 13.33 3.91
C THR A 63 5.19 12.67 3.40
N ALA A 64 5.21 11.37 3.16
CA ALA A 64 4.03 10.59 2.82
C ALA A 64 3.09 10.49 4.04
N PRO A 65 1.79 10.26 3.84
CA PRO A 65 0.88 10.03 4.95
C PRO A 65 1.24 8.74 5.70
N LYS A 66 0.99 8.72 7.00
CA LYS A 66 1.03 7.50 7.81
C LYS A 66 -0.17 6.62 7.46
N PHE A 67 -0.07 5.33 7.74
CA PHE A 67 -1.15 4.39 7.38
C PHE A 67 -2.51 4.79 7.97
N HIS A 68 -2.55 5.24 9.22
CA HIS A 68 -3.80 5.65 9.86
C HIS A 68 -4.47 6.86 9.20
N GLU A 69 -3.72 7.69 8.47
CA GLU A 69 -4.25 8.86 7.74
C GLU A 69 -4.95 8.45 6.44
N ILE A 70 -4.56 7.31 5.85
CA ILE A 70 -5.17 6.77 4.62
C ILE A 70 -6.14 5.61 4.89
N ALA A 71 -6.15 5.06 6.11
CA ALA A 71 -6.91 3.86 6.46
C ALA A 71 -8.39 3.96 6.10
N ARG A 72 -9.02 5.12 6.30
CA ARG A 72 -10.43 5.35 5.92
C ARG A 72 -10.64 5.10 4.43
N ARG A 73 -9.78 5.66 3.58
CA ARG A 73 -9.90 5.52 2.12
C ARG A 73 -9.67 4.07 1.67
N VAL A 74 -8.72 3.37 2.31
CA VAL A 74 -8.46 1.95 2.07
C VAL A 74 -9.70 1.10 2.38
N VAL A 75 -10.39 1.36 3.50
CA VAL A 75 -11.65 0.67 3.82
C VAL A 75 -12.73 1.01 2.80
N GLU A 76 -12.95 2.29 2.50
CA GLU A 76 -14.00 2.74 1.55
C GLU A 76 -13.85 2.08 0.15
N ILE A 77 -12.63 1.96 -0.38
CA ILE A 77 -12.41 1.34 -1.69
C ILE A 77 -12.52 -0.20 -1.67
N THR A 78 -12.27 -0.84 -0.52
CA THR A 78 -12.29 -2.31 -0.36
C THR A 78 -13.63 -2.86 0.14
N GLU A 79 -14.47 -2.03 0.77
CA GLU A 79 -15.75 -2.44 1.34
C GLU A 79 -16.73 -3.00 0.30
N GLY A 80 -17.46 -4.06 0.68
CA GLY A 80 -18.51 -4.69 -0.14
C GLY A 80 -18.01 -5.52 -1.33
N ASN A 81 -16.70 -5.80 -1.43
CA ASN A 81 -16.10 -6.48 -2.58
C ASN A 81 -15.44 -7.80 -2.17
N HIS A 82 -15.37 -8.77 -3.10
CA HIS A 82 -14.47 -9.92 -2.94
C HIS A 82 -13.03 -9.42 -3.15
N ALA A 83 -12.28 -9.27 -2.07
CA ALA A 83 -10.85 -8.97 -2.14
C ALA A 83 -10.11 -10.22 -2.67
N GLY A 84 -9.69 -10.18 -3.94
CA GLY A 84 -8.81 -11.17 -4.50
C GLY A 84 -7.37 -10.71 -4.29
N GLY A 85 -6.67 -11.32 -3.33
CA GLY A 85 -5.21 -11.18 -3.25
C GLY A 85 -4.57 -11.98 -4.38
N ALA A 86 -3.63 -11.36 -5.09
CA ALA A 86 -2.71 -12.06 -5.98
C ALA A 86 -1.61 -12.76 -5.17
#